data_AF-A0A6I7PKI7-F1
#
_entry.id   AF-A0A6I7PKI7-F1
#
_cell.length_a   1.000
_cell.length_b   1.000
_cell.length_c   1.000
_cell.angle_alpha   90.00
_cell.angle_beta   90.00
_cell.angle_gamma   90.00
#
_symmetry.space_group_name_H-M   'P 1'
#
loop_
_entity.id
_entity.type
_entity.pdbx_description
1 polymer ?
#
loop_
_entity_poly.entity_id
_entity_poly.type
_entity_poly.pdbx_seq_one_letter_code
_entity_poly.pdbx_strand_id
1 'polypeptide(L)'
;MPLVLVSSPPSQTAPAAATGSRGASPDLNNDGVVDAADVALFKLYFGAPFDPNGPSLDINGDGVVDSHDLFELLRRVGETYDDIVTPPSPSTPPGKPAPSSPPAPAPAVTVATTLVDGNKIEMMDVDTGTYIIKPNGQRLWSGSNNSNHPTSVSPSIQMVPVSNGFNVVYTFTNNTGAMAGLGKFTVGGFRFGQIIEAHDFRFDGKPYEINNNGGPIAPGGWFYPGGQYSPVVVFGEAPYKVGVSLHYPVLEYKHQVRLRIRTPGGAASHSGLNWAVEVIPNTESDPNKYNPQGDLHPGEVRVYVLAVRVVKGDVDWIHTLEPYRDYFQSLYGPVRYTRDARPVNARSAAQVGNQTSSNPYGFGHDTLRPDLYGWQPWADRFVNAVDQGWSRFMLWRPTGLFVNHDEMQNPFLFTSHWSKGAQYGHNMADAQQQLQRVSSVGGNLGLWWGSSVRVMRSWNTDEWEQLDPNNREHVALAFEELDGAVAAGVRTIGLDSFRRLQPWDAWQWLQMMQRRAPHVTFITEPPCGDLIHTLAPAFLVATRPANQLHLRLEQPHALADYLIPGHETWGLIRRDRLTSALGKPPTDAEVQAEVARVAGLGYIPCVGLAMEFGDGEGGDDRFMAAETWHLDD
;
A
#
# COMPACT_ATOMS: atom_id res chain seq x y z
N MET A 1 46.04 -61.21 -40.02
CA MET A 1 45.23 -62.03 -39.10
C MET A 1 45.96 -62.14 -37.77
N PRO A 2 45.33 -62.10 -36.58
CA PRO A 2 43.99 -61.60 -36.18
C PRO A 2 44.10 -60.27 -35.37
N LEU A 3 43.20 -59.28 -35.49
CA LEU A 3 41.88 -59.12 -34.83
C LEU A 3 41.94 -59.02 -33.29
N VAL A 4 41.99 -57.78 -32.78
CA VAL A 4 41.74 -57.40 -31.39
C VAL A 4 40.70 -56.28 -31.38
N LEU A 5 39.62 -56.52 -30.64
CA LEU A 5 38.49 -55.63 -30.35
C LEU A 5 38.90 -54.47 -29.43
N VAL A 6 38.47 -53.25 -29.74
CA VAL A 6 38.42 -52.13 -28.77
C VAL A 6 37.01 -51.54 -28.78
N SER A 7 36.46 -51.44 -27.58
CA SER A 7 35.11 -51.00 -27.20
C SER A 7 34.85 -49.51 -27.41
N SER A 8 33.63 -49.19 -27.84
CA SER A 8 33.06 -47.83 -27.89
C SER A 8 32.73 -47.26 -26.49
N PRO A 9 32.77 -45.93 -26.28
CA PRO A 9 32.34 -45.30 -25.04
C PRO A 9 30.81 -45.04 -25.00
N PRO A 10 30.21 -44.87 -23.81
CA PRO A 10 28.77 -44.67 -23.67
C PRO A 10 28.34 -43.23 -23.99
N SER A 11 27.20 -43.13 -24.68
CA SER A 11 26.45 -41.90 -24.91
C SER A 11 25.71 -41.50 -23.62
N GLN A 12 26.00 -40.31 -23.09
CA GLN A 12 25.15 -39.62 -22.10
C GLN A 12 24.47 -38.44 -22.80
N THR A 13 23.17 -38.56 -23.02
CA THR A 13 22.29 -37.44 -23.34
C THR A 13 21.95 -36.69 -22.05
N ALA A 14 22.51 -35.49 -21.87
CA ALA A 14 22.06 -34.52 -20.87
C ALA A 14 20.76 -33.84 -21.36
N PRO A 15 19.80 -33.53 -20.46
CA PRO A 15 18.63 -32.74 -20.82
C PRO A 15 19.03 -31.30 -21.16
N ALA A 16 18.44 -30.76 -22.23
CA ALA A 16 18.64 -29.39 -22.66
C ALA A 16 18.20 -28.41 -21.56
N ALA A 17 19.12 -27.61 -21.05
CA ALA A 17 18.81 -26.46 -20.23
C ALA A 17 18.11 -25.40 -21.11
N ALA A 18 16.93 -24.96 -20.69
CA ALA A 18 16.24 -23.84 -21.31
C ALA A 18 17.10 -22.57 -21.13
N THR A 19 17.71 -22.10 -22.21
CA THR A 19 18.31 -20.76 -22.26
C THR A 19 17.16 -19.76 -22.17
N GLY A 20 16.97 -19.13 -21.02
CA GLY A 20 16.01 -18.03 -20.89
C GLY A 20 16.31 -16.97 -21.95
N SER A 21 15.34 -16.64 -22.79
CA SER A 21 15.45 -15.57 -23.76
C SER A 21 15.72 -14.28 -23.01
N ARG A 22 16.83 -13.60 -23.34
CA ARG A 22 16.99 -12.20 -22.92
C ARG A 22 15.86 -11.39 -23.56
N GLY A 23 15.16 -10.61 -22.75
CA GLY A 23 14.23 -9.60 -23.23
C GLY A 23 14.92 -8.61 -24.17
N ALA A 24 14.12 -7.93 -24.99
CA ALA A 24 14.56 -6.98 -25.98
C ALA A 24 15.37 -5.80 -25.41
N SER A 25 16.17 -5.17 -26.27
CA SER A 25 16.70 -3.84 -25.97
C SER A 25 15.53 -2.85 -25.80
N PRO A 26 15.49 -2.05 -24.72
CA PRO A 26 14.54 -0.94 -24.60
C PRO A 26 14.89 0.24 -25.53
N ASP A 27 16.14 0.33 -26.00
CA ASP A 27 16.52 1.24 -27.09
C ASP A 27 16.14 0.54 -28.40
N LEU A 28 14.95 0.86 -28.89
CA LEU A 28 14.27 0.19 -30.00
C LEU A 28 14.72 0.76 -31.35
N ASN A 29 15.13 2.02 -31.39
CA ASN A 29 15.66 2.67 -32.58
C ASN A 29 17.20 2.51 -32.73
N ASN A 30 17.87 2.01 -31.69
CA ASN A 30 19.32 1.84 -31.57
C ASN A 30 20.11 3.16 -31.73
N ASP A 31 19.58 4.27 -31.24
CA ASP A 31 20.27 5.57 -31.24
C ASP A 31 21.16 5.80 -30.02
N GLY A 32 21.15 4.84 -29.08
CA GLY A 32 21.97 4.83 -27.87
C GLY A 32 21.28 5.44 -26.66
N VAL A 33 20.03 5.92 -26.76
CA VAL A 33 19.28 6.49 -25.64
C VAL A 33 17.85 5.98 -25.70
N VAL A 34 17.32 5.47 -24.58
CA VAL A 34 15.89 5.15 -24.51
C VAL A 34 15.12 6.45 -24.38
N ASP A 35 14.34 6.85 -25.38
CA ASP A 35 13.64 8.13 -25.37
C ASP A 35 12.21 8.08 -25.96
N ALA A 36 11.63 9.26 -26.24
CA ALA A 36 10.28 9.35 -26.79
C ALA A 36 10.16 8.72 -28.19
N ALA A 37 11.24 8.62 -28.96
CA ALA A 37 11.28 7.93 -30.24
C ALA A 37 11.13 6.42 -30.07
N ASP A 38 11.74 5.82 -29.03
CA ASP A 38 11.52 4.40 -28.72
C ASP A 38 10.09 4.13 -28.28
N VAL A 39 9.54 4.99 -27.41
CA VAL A 39 8.13 4.90 -27.01
C VAL A 39 7.20 5.03 -28.23
N ALA A 40 7.52 5.91 -29.19
CA ALA A 40 6.77 6.05 -30.43
C ALA A 40 6.89 4.80 -31.32
N LEU A 41 8.10 4.22 -31.42
CA LEU A 41 8.35 2.96 -32.14
C LEU A 41 7.57 1.81 -31.52
N PHE A 42 7.67 1.64 -30.20
CA PHE A 42 6.94 0.62 -29.47
C PHE A 42 5.43 0.70 -29.72
N LYS A 43 4.85 1.92 -29.71
CA LYS A 43 3.43 2.15 -30.00
C LYS A 43 3.01 1.72 -31.40
N LEU A 44 3.90 1.73 -32.40
CA LEU A 44 3.59 1.23 -33.75
C LEU A 44 3.35 -0.29 -33.78
N TYR A 45 3.87 -1.00 -32.79
CA TYR A 45 3.82 -2.45 -32.71
C TYR A 45 3.04 -2.97 -31.49
N PHE A 46 2.42 -2.08 -30.72
CA PHE A 46 1.67 -2.43 -29.52
C PHE A 46 0.49 -3.36 -29.84
N GLY A 47 0.48 -4.55 -29.22
CA GLY A 47 -0.53 -5.58 -29.49
C GLY A 47 -0.32 -6.39 -30.78
N ALA A 48 0.81 -6.22 -31.47
CA ALA A 48 1.21 -7.12 -32.55
C ALA A 48 1.68 -8.47 -31.97
N PRO A 49 1.40 -9.61 -32.63
CA PRO A 49 1.97 -10.89 -32.22
C PRO A 49 3.49 -10.84 -32.32
N PHE A 50 4.18 -11.45 -31.35
CA PHE A 50 5.64 -11.56 -31.35
C PHE A 50 6.15 -12.16 -32.66
N ASP A 51 6.96 -11.38 -33.40
CA ASP A 51 7.66 -11.84 -34.59
C ASP A 51 9.13 -12.12 -34.23
N PRO A 52 9.57 -13.40 -34.21
CA PRO A 52 10.95 -13.74 -33.91
C PRO A 52 11.97 -13.18 -34.93
N ASN A 53 11.51 -12.65 -36.08
CA ASN A 53 12.35 -11.99 -37.08
C ASN A 53 12.16 -10.46 -37.12
N GLY A 54 11.25 -9.91 -36.31
CA GLY A 54 11.00 -8.48 -36.18
C GLY A 54 11.94 -7.80 -35.17
N PRO A 55 11.89 -6.47 -35.03
CA PRO A 55 12.51 -5.80 -33.89
C PRO A 55 11.94 -6.40 -32.60
N SER A 56 12.83 -6.88 -31.74
CA SER A 56 12.46 -7.46 -30.45
C SER A 56 11.79 -6.34 -29.64
N LEU A 57 10.51 -6.49 -29.34
CA LEU A 57 9.69 -5.51 -28.60
C LEU A 57 9.14 -6.09 -27.29
N ASP A 58 9.39 -7.37 -27.08
CA ASP A 58 9.18 -8.08 -25.83
C ASP A 58 10.34 -7.74 -24.89
N ILE A 59 10.29 -6.53 -24.32
CA ILE A 59 11.33 -5.93 -23.48
C ILE A 59 11.45 -6.69 -22.16
N ASN A 60 10.34 -7.23 -21.64
CA ASN A 60 10.37 -8.02 -20.41
C ASN A 60 10.74 -9.51 -20.66
N GLY A 61 10.66 -9.99 -21.90
CA GLY A 61 11.05 -11.33 -22.32
C GLY A 61 10.01 -12.42 -22.03
N ASP A 62 8.74 -12.08 -21.86
CA ASP A 62 7.65 -13.01 -21.53
C ASP A 62 6.96 -13.64 -22.75
N GLY A 63 7.33 -13.20 -23.96
CA GLY A 63 6.84 -13.70 -25.24
C GLY A 63 5.62 -12.96 -25.80
N VAL A 64 5.12 -11.91 -25.14
CA VAL A 64 3.93 -11.16 -25.57
C VAL A 64 4.19 -9.64 -25.50
N VAL A 65 4.13 -8.96 -26.66
CA VAL A 65 4.28 -7.50 -26.71
C VAL A 65 3.01 -6.79 -26.20
N ASP A 66 2.99 -6.40 -24.93
CA ASP A 66 1.83 -5.80 -24.28
C ASP A 66 2.16 -4.59 -23.39
N SER A 67 1.21 -4.18 -22.54
CA SER A 67 1.38 -3.03 -21.65
C SER A 67 2.54 -3.16 -20.65
N HIS A 68 2.98 -4.38 -20.35
CA HIS A 68 4.13 -4.63 -19.48
C HIS A 68 5.43 -4.26 -20.17
N ASP A 69 5.59 -4.53 -21.47
CA ASP A 69 6.76 -4.07 -22.22
C ASP A 69 6.77 -2.56 -22.40
N LEU A 70 5.61 -1.96 -22.68
CA LEU A 70 5.48 -0.49 -22.70
C LEU A 70 5.95 0.10 -21.38
N PHE A 71 5.58 -0.56 -20.29
CA PHE A 71 5.91 -0.10 -18.97
C PHE A 71 7.41 -0.25 -18.66
N GLU A 72 8.03 -1.38 -19.04
CA GLU A 72 9.49 -1.54 -18.93
C GLU A 72 10.26 -0.58 -19.83
N LEU A 73 9.74 -0.30 -21.03
CA LEU A 73 10.29 0.73 -21.90
C LEU A 73 10.27 2.09 -21.20
N LEU A 74 9.10 2.50 -20.69
CA LEU A 74 8.91 3.79 -20.03
C LEU A 74 9.80 3.92 -18.79
N ARG A 75 10.02 2.83 -18.03
CA ARG A 75 10.91 2.82 -16.86
C ARG A 75 12.36 3.18 -17.20
N ARG A 76 12.78 2.93 -18.44
CA ARG A 76 14.16 3.12 -18.90
C ARG A 76 14.36 4.39 -19.71
N VAL A 77 13.30 5.17 -19.95
CA VAL A 77 13.40 6.45 -20.67
C VAL A 77 14.42 7.36 -19.96
N GLY A 78 15.41 7.82 -20.72
CA GLY A 78 16.55 8.62 -20.27
C GLY A 78 17.83 7.82 -19.97
N GLU A 79 17.79 6.48 -19.98
CA GLU A 79 18.98 5.63 -19.88
C GLU A 79 19.79 5.70 -21.19
N THR A 80 21.12 5.81 -21.08
CA THR A 80 22.02 5.66 -22.24
C THR A 80 22.54 4.23 -22.32
N TYR A 81 22.55 3.64 -23.52
CA TYR A 81 22.78 2.21 -23.70
C TYR A 81 24.21 1.75 -23.34
N ASP A 82 25.17 2.69 -23.26
CA ASP A 82 26.54 2.44 -22.77
C ASP A 82 26.60 2.18 -21.25
N ASP A 83 25.59 2.58 -20.47
CA ASP A 83 25.51 2.35 -19.01
C ASP A 83 24.98 0.95 -18.64
N ILE A 84 24.57 0.14 -19.63
CA ILE A 84 23.99 -1.21 -19.43
C ILE A 84 25.07 -2.31 -19.50
N VAL A 85 26.29 -2.01 -19.05
CA VAL A 85 27.24 -3.06 -18.63
C VAL A 85 26.90 -3.45 -17.19
N THR A 86 26.08 -4.49 -17.08
CA THR A 86 25.53 -5.15 -15.86
C THR A 86 26.30 -4.96 -14.55
N PRO A 87 25.64 -4.50 -13.46
CA PRO A 87 26.08 -4.82 -12.11
C PRO A 87 26.01 -6.35 -11.89
N PRO A 88 26.91 -6.96 -11.08
CA PRO A 88 26.77 -8.35 -10.71
C PRO A 88 25.45 -8.58 -9.96
N SER A 89 24.72 -9.61 -10.35
CA SER A 89 23.46 -10.00 -9.70
C SER A 89 23.65 -10.13 -8.18
N PRO A 90 22.79 -9.51 -7.36
CA PRO A 90 22.79 -9.77 -5.93
C PRO A 90 22.53 -11.26 -5.70
N SER A 91 23.40 -11.90 -4.92
CA SER A 91 23.27 -13.31 -4.57
C SER A 91 21.92 -13.56 -3.91
N THR A 92 21.10 -14.39 -4.53
CA THR A 92 19.80 -14.83 -4.03
C THR A 92 19.98 -15.53 -2.68
N PRO A 93 19.27 -15.14 -1.61
CA PRO A 93 19.20 -15.92 -0.38
C PRO A 93 18.66 -17.33 -0.68
N PRO A 94 19.06 -18.37 0.08
CA PRO A 94 18.62 -19.74 -0.16
C PRO A 94 17.08 -19.83 -0.18
N GLY A 95 16.57 -20.50 -1.23
CA GLY A 95 15.17 -20.49 -1.62
C GLY A 95 14.22 -21.02 -0.55
N LYS A 96 13.29 -20.17 -0.12
CA LYS A 96 12.01 -20.56 0.48
C LYS A 96 11.24 -21.41 -0.56
N PRO A 97 10.58 -22.51 -0.17
CA PRO A 97 9.77 -23.29 -1.11
C PRO A 97 8.77 -22.40 -1.84
N ALA A 98 8.63 -22.61 -3.14
CA ALA A 98 7.65 -21.91 -3.96
C ALA A 98 6.25 -22.19 -3.39
N PRO A 99 5.41 -21.16 -3.17
CA PRO A 99 4.04 -21.37 -2.73
C PRO A 99 3.27 -22.25 -3.73
N SER A 100 2.31 -23.03 -3.23
CA SER A 100 1.38 -23.82 -4.05
C SER A 100 0.70 -22.91 -5.06
N SER A 101 0.55 -23.41 -6.29
CA SER A 101 -0.17 -22.69 -7.34
C SER A 101 -1.60 -22.43 -6.89
N PRO A 102 -2.12 -21.20 -6.99
CA PRO A 102 -3.51 -20.91 -6.70
C PRO A 102 -4.45 -21.76 -7.59
N PRO A 103 -5.68 -22.02 -7.15
CA PRO A 103 -6.65 -22.88 -7.78
C PRO A 103 -7.04 -22.23 -9.10
N ALA A 104 -7.48 -23.08 -10.01
CA ALA A 104 -7.87 -22.63 -11.33
C ALA A 104 -8.97 -21.56 -11.20
N PRO A 105 -8.77 -20.36 -11.77
CA PRO A 105 -9.75 -19.29 -11.69
C PRO A 105 -11.08 -19.75 -12.27
N ALA A 106 -12.19 -19.30 -11.68
CA ALA A 106 -13.52 -19.55 -12.23
C ALA A 106 -13.60 -19.11 -13.71
N PRO A 107 -14.49 -19.73 -14.52
CA PRO A 107 -14.60 -19.39 -15.93
C PRO A 107 -14.90 -17.90 -16.11
N ALA A 108 -13.94 -17.17 -16.65
CA ALA A 108 -14.06 -15.76 -16.92
C ALA A 108 -15.24 -15.50 -17.89
N VAL A 109 -15.97 -14.41 -17.68
CA VAL A 109 -17.00 -13.95 -18.61
C VAL A 109 -16.32 -13.59 -19.92
N THR A 110 -16.81 -14.11 -21.04
CA THR A 110 -16.38 -13.61 -22.35
C THR A 110 -17.23 -12.42 -22.73
N VAL A 111 -16.61 -11.27 -22.98
CA VAL A 111 -17.29 -10.04 -23.36
C VAL A 111 -16.85 -9.56 -24.74
N ALA A 112 -17.77 -8.98 -25.48
CA ALA A 112 -17.49 -8.21 -26.68
C ALA A 112 -17.42 -6.73 -26.30
N THR A 113 -16.32 -6.06 -26.62
CA THR A 113 -16.10 -4.64 -26.29
C THR A 113 -15.83 -3.82 -27.54
N THR A 114 -16.46 -2.65 -27.62
CA THR A 114 -16.29 -1.71 -28.76
C THR A 114 -16.13 -0.28 -28.26
N LEU A 115 -15.21 0.47 -28.87
CA LEU A 115 -15.08 1.92 -28.68
C LEU A 115 -16.06 2.64 -29.64
N VAL A 116 -17.10 3.25 -29.08
CA VAL A 116 -18.15 3.96 -29.81
C VAL A 116 -17.83 5.45 -29.88
N ASP A 117 -17.93 6.04 -31.07
CA ASP A 117 -17.62 7.45 -31.36
C ASP A 117 -16.22 7.91 -30.88
N GLY A 118 -15.28 6.97 -30.74
CA GLY A 118 -13.92 7.25 -30.25
C GLY A 118 -13.81 7.66 -28.78
N ASN A 119 -14.90 7.71 -28.01
CA ASN A 119 -14.87 8.18 -26.62
C ASN A 119 -15.95 7.61 -25.69
N LYS A 120 -16.63 6.53 -26.07
CA LYS A 120 -17.59 5.80 -25.24
C LYS A 120 -17.32 4.31 -25.36
N ILE A 121 -17.69 3.54 -24.35
CA ILE A 121 -17.54 2.09 -24.37
C ILE A 121 -18.90 1.42 -24.49
N GLU A 122 -18.94 0.35 -25.27
CA GLU A 122 -19.97 -0.67 -25.24
C GLU A 122 -19.33 -1.99 -24.82
N MET A 123 -19.98 -2.72 -23.91
CA MET A 123 -19.54 -4.04 -23.45
C MET A 123 -20.75 -4.95 -23.25
N MET A 124 -20.74 -6.09 -23.93
CA MET A 124 -21.82 -7.09 -23.91
C MET A 124 -21.26 -8.45 -23.52
N ASP A 125 -21.93 -9.14 -22.60
CA ASP A 125 -21.67 -10.56 -22.33
C ASP A 125 -22.06 -11.39 -23.56
N VAL A 126 -21.09 -12.09 -24.14
CA VAL A 126 -21.26 -12.84 -25.40
C VAL A 126 -22.24 -14.00 -25.23
N ASP A 127 -22.28 -14.62 -24.05
CA ASP A 127 -23.10 -15.81 -23.81
C ASP A 127 -24.58 -15.46 -23.67
N THR A 128 -24.86 -14.31 -23.02
CA THR A 128 -26.23 -13.92 -22.66
C THR A 128 -26.80 -12.81 -23.56
N GLY A 129 -25.95 -12.11 -24.33
CA GLY A 129 -26.33 -10.90 -25.05
C GLY A 129 -26.67 -9.71 -24.14
N THR A 130 -26.35 -9.79 -22.84
CA THR A 130 -26.65 -8.75 -21.86
C THR A 130 -25.62 -7.64 -21.94
N TYR A 131 -26.07 -6.39 -22.08
CA TYR A 131 -25.17 -5.24 -21.98
C TYR A 131 -24.76 -5.01 -20.52
N ILE A 132 -23.47 -5.11 -20.26
CA ILE A 132 -22.88 -4.71 -18.98
C ILE A 132 -22.59 -3.20 -19.00
N ILE A 133 -22.03 -2.70 -20.12
CA ILE A 133 -21.87 -1.27 -20.40
C ILE A 133 -22.59 -0.95 -21.70
N LYS A 134 -23.44 0.07 -21.68
CA LYS A 134 -24.06 0.62 -22.88
C LYS A 134 -23.72 2.11 -23.03
N PRO A 135 -23.28 2.57 -24.21
CA PRO A 135 -22.91 3.96 -24.45
C PRO A 135 -23.98 4.93 -23.95
N ASN A 136 -23.55 6.03 -23.35
CA ASN A 136 -24.41 7.12 -22.87
C ASN A 136 -23.77 8.48 -23.23
N GLY A 137 -24.29 9.57 -22.66
CA GLY A 137 -23.76 10.92 -22.87
C GLY A 137 -22.41 11.21 -22.20
N GLN A 138 -21.82 10.27 -21.45
CA GLN A 138 -20.51 10.46 -20.80
C GLN A 138 -19.38 10.11 -21.75
N ARG A 139 -18.35 10.95 -21.75
CA ARG A 139 -17.11 10.71 -22.48
C ARG A 139 -16.11 10.01 -21.56
N LEU A 140 -15.22 9.22 -22.16
CA LEU A 140 -14.08 8.59 -21.49
C LEU A 140 -13.15 9.61 -20.82
N TRP A 141 -13.07 10.81 -21.39
CA TRP A 141 -12.33 11.93 -20.85
C TRP A 141 -13.13 13.23 -20.93
N SER A 142 -12.93 14.07 -19.92
CA SER A 142 -13.41 15.46 -19.93
C SER A 142 -12.36 16.38 -19.33
N GLY A 143 -12.26 17.61 -19.85
CA GLY A 143 -11.40 18.63 -19.28
C GLY A 143 -11.76 18.95 -17.83
N SER A 144 -10.82 19.56 -17.11
CA SER A 144 -11.06 20.03 -15.75
C SER A 144 -11.96 21.25 -15.76
N ASN A 145 -13.00 21.25 -14.93
CA ASN A 145 -13.80 22.45 -14.65
C ASN A 145 -13.17 23.30 -13.52
N ASN A 146 -11.95 22.98 -13.09
CA ASN A 146 -11.27 23.75 -12.05
C ASN A 146 -10.82 25.09 -12.63
N SER A 147 -11.38 26.19 -12.10
CA SER A 147 -11.05 27.55 -12.50
C SER A 147 -9.56 27.90 -12.37
N ASN A 148 -8.82 27.15 -11.55
CA ASN A 148 -7.39 27.39 -11.32
C ASN A 148 -6.50 26.92 -12.48
N HIS A 149 -7.00 26.05 -13.38
CA HIS A 149 -6.24 25.55 -14.53
C HIS A 149 -7.11 25.60 -15.80
N PRO A 150 -7.13 26.74 -16.53
CA PRO A 150 -8.01 26.92 -17.69
C PRO A 150 -7.62 26.03 -18.88
N THR A 151 -6.42 25.46 -18.89
CA THR A 151 -5.91 24.59 -19.96
C THR A 151 -5.80 23.14 -19.46
N SER A 152 -6.70 22.29 -19.94
CA SER A 152 -6.55 20.83 -19.87
C SER A 152 -6.08 20.31 -21.23
N VAL A 153 -5.13 19.37 -21.23
CA VAL A 153 -4.70 18.69 -22.46
C VAL A 153 -5.64 17.52 -22.71
N SER A 154 -6.21 17.45 -23.91
CA SER A 154 -6.98 16.28 -24.34
C SER A 154 -6.03 15.11 -24.64
N PRO A 155 -6.24 13.92 -24.09
CA PRO A 155 -5.43 12.75 -24.41
C PRO A 155 -5.83 12.17 -25.76
N SER A 156 -4.91 11.45 -26.40
CA SER A 156 -5.31 10.39 -27.34
C SER A 156 -5.81 9.18 -26.55
N ILE A 157 -6.93 8.61 -26.98
CA ILE A 157 -7.58 7.49 -26.29
C ILE A 157 -7.54 6.27 -27.19
N GLN A 158 -7.00 5.17 -26.67
CA GLN A 158 -7.02 3.87 -27.32
C GLN A 158 -7.73 2.86 -26.40
N MET A 159 -8.58 2.02 -26.98
CA MET A 159 -9.18 0.89 -26.28
C MET A 159 -8.51 -0.40 -26.76
N VAL A 160 -8.09 -1.24 -25.82
CA VAL A 160 -7.56 -2.57 -26.08
C VAL A 160 -8.53 -3.59 -25.48
N PRO A 161 -9.30 -4.32 -26.29
CA PRO A 161 -10.22 -5.34 -25.81
C PRO A 161 -9.45 -6.53 -25.22
N VAL A 162 -9.99 -7.16 -24.17
CA VAL A 162 -9.53 -8.45 -23.64
C VAL A 162 -10.73 -9.37 -23.43
N SER A 163 -10.51 -10.67 -23.25
CA SER A 163 -11.60 -11.66 -23.19
C SER A 163 -12.68 -11.33 -22.16
N ASN A 164 -12.30 -10.83 -20.98
CA ASN A 164 -13.19 -10.49 -19.87
C ASN A 164 -13.30 -8.98 -19.59
N GLY A 165 -12.98 -8.13 -20.56
CA GLY A 165 -13.07 -6.68 -20.39
C GLY A 165 -12.32 -5.88 -21.44
N PHE A 166 -11.66 -4.81 -20.99
CA PHE A 166 -10.85 -3.94 -21.84
C PHE A 166 -9.88 -3.09 -21.02
N ASN A 167 -8.88 -2.54 -21.70
CA ASN A 167 -8.02 -1.47 -21.18
C ASN A 167 -8.31 -0.19 -21.96
N VAL A 168 -8.33 0.96 -21.28
CA VAL A 168 -8.32 2.27 -21.92
C VAL A 168 -6.97 2.93 -21.67
N VAL A 169 -6.21 3.15 -22.73
CA VAL A 169 -4.91 3.82 -22.68
C VAL A 169 -5.12 5.30 -23.01
N TYR A 170 -4.78 6.16 -22.06
CA TYR A 170 -4.77 7.61 -22.22
C TYR A 170 -3.32 8.05 -22.38
N THR A 171 -2.96 8.58 -23.55
CA THR A 171 -1.66 9.27 -23.74
C THR A 171 -1.91 10.77 -23.76
N PHE A 172 -1.31 11.46 -22.80
CA PHE A 172 -1.29 12.92 -22.76
C PHE A 172 0.02 13.42 -23.35
N THR A 173 -0.05 14.48 -24.14
CA THR A 173 1.12 15.20 -24.65
C THR A 173 0.87 16.70 -24.48
N ASN A 174 1.61 17.35 -23.60
CA ASN A 174 1.47 18.78 -23.41
C ASN A 174 2.28 19.56 -24.46
N ASN A 175 1.66 19.78 -25.62
CA ASN A 175 2.24 20.57 -26.70
C ASN A 175 2.16 22.10 -26.48
N THR A 176 1.76 22.54 -25.29
CA THR A 176 1.65 23.97 -24.96
C THR A 176 2.93 24.47 -24.28
N GLY A 177 3.11 25.79 -24.23
CA GLY A 177 4.21 26.42 -23.50
C GLY A 177 3.96 26.59 -22.00
N ALA A 178 2.85 26.10 -21.46
CA ALA A 178 2.46 26.26 -20.06
C ALA A 178 2.15 24.89 -19.41
N MET A 179 2.11 24.85 -18.08
CA MET A 179 1.63 23.66 -17.37
C MET A 179 0.15 23.39 -17.71
N ALA A 180 -0.23 22.12 -17.79
CA ALA A 180 -1.59 21.74 -18.14
C ALA A 180 -2.16 20.62 -17.27
N GLY A 181 -3.45 20.73 -16.95
CA GLY A 181 -4.17 19.72 -16.18
C GLY A 181 -4.55 18.50 -17.02
N LEU A 182 -4.73 17.36 -16.34
CA LEU A 182 -5.06 16.07 -16.95
C LEU A 182 -6.56 15.86 -17.21
N GLY A 183 -7.43 16.74 -16.69
CA GLY A 183 -8.88 16.54 -16.74
C GLY A 183 -9.35 15.40 -15.84
N LYS A 184 -10.35 14.63 -16.29
CA LYS A 184 -10.93 13.50 -15.55
C LYS A 184 -11.14 12.31 -16.48
N PHE A 185 -10.91 11.11 -15.97
CA PHE A 185 -11.22 9.86 -16.67
C PHE A 185 -12.58 9.35 -16.19
N THR A 186 -13.38 8.80 -17.08
CA THR A 186 -14.68 8.24 -16.70
C THR A 186 -15.01 7.02 -17.54
N VAL A 187 -15.26 5.88 -16.89
CA VAL A 187 -15.94 4.77 -17.55
C VAL A 187 -17.36 4.76 -17.04
N GLY A 188 -18.29 5.05 -17.91
CA GLY A 188 -19.70 5.22 -17.60
C GLY A 188 -20.58 4.25 -18.35
N GLY A 189 -21.85 4.21 -17.98
CA GLY A 189 -22.84 3.43 -18.70
C GLY A 189 -23.00 1.99 -18.20
N PHE A 190 -22.50 1.66 -17.01
CA PHE A 190 -22.75 0.37 -16.37
C PHE A 190 -24.25 0.18 -16.10
N ARG A 191 -24.84 -0.89 -16.63
CA ARG A 191 -26.29 -1.14 -16.62
C ARG A 191 -26.72 -2.05 -15.48
N PHE A 192 -26.32 -1.67 -14.27
CA PHE A 192 -26.83 -2.29 -13.04
C PHE A 192 -28.10 -1.60 -12.54
N GLY A 193 -28.83 -2.27 -11.66
CA GLY A 193 -30.00 -1.78 -10.95
C GLY A 193 -29.70 -0.58 -10.05
N GLN A 194 -30.71 -0.18 -9.26
CA GLN A 194 -30.61 0.97 -8.35
C GLN A 194 -29.69 0.70 -7.16
N ILE A 195 -29.48 -0.57 -6.83
CA ILE A 195 -28.70 -1.05 -5.70
C ILE A 195 -27.54 -1.85 -6.27
N ILE A 196 -26.33 -1.51 -5.86
CA ILE A 196 -25.12 -2.28 -6.15
C ILE A 196 -24.41 -2.60 -4.84
N GLU A 197 -23.60 -3.65 -4.87
CA GLU A 197 -22.59 -3.90 -3.85
C GLU A 197 -21.26 -3.32 -4.32
N ALA A 198 -20.50 -2.71 -3.41
CA ALA A 198 -19.14 -2.22 -3.65
C ALA A 198 -18.21 -2.62 -2.52
N HIS A 199 -16.90 -2.66 -2.75
CA HIS A 199 -15.91 -3.02 -1.72
C HIS A 199 -15.18 -1.79 -1.14
N ASP A 200 -14.99 -1.77 0.18
CA ASP A 200 -14.30 -0.68 0.89
C ASP A 200 -12.81 -0.98 1.16
N PHE A 201 -11.96 -0.59 0.22
CA PHE A 201 -10.51 -0.78 0.29
C PHE A 201 -9.76 0.26 1.15
N ARG A 202 -10.42 0.89 2.13
CA ARG A 202 -9.72 1.70 3.14
C ARG A 202 -9.18 0.87 4.29
N PHE A 203 -9.80 -0.28 4.54
CA PHE A 203 -9.51 -1.14 5.67
C PHE A 203 -9.42 -2.60 5.20
N ASP A 204 -10.47 -3.40 5.40
CA ASP A 204 -10.48 -4.85 5.15
C ASP A 204 -11.15 -5.26 3.83
N GLY A 205 -11.56 -4.31 2.98
CA GLY A 205 -12.14 -4.62 1.67
C GLY A 205 -13.58 -5.16 1.74
N LYS A 206 -14.26 -5.03 2.88
CA LYS A 206 -15.61 -5.58 3.04
C LYS A 206 -16.64 -4.96 2.09
N PRO A 207 -17.65 -5.74 1.68
CA PRO A 207 -18.71 -5.23 0.83
C PRO A 207 -19.61 -4.26 1.59
N TYR A 208 -20.16 -3.29 0.87
CA TYR A 208 -21.19 -2.38 1.34
C TYR A 208 -22.17 -2.05 0.21
N GLU A 209 -23.41 -1.79 0.59
CA GLU A 209 -24.47 -1.43 -0.36
C GLU A 209 -24.39 0.04 -0.74
N ILE A 210 -24.60 0.33 -2.03
CA ILE A 210 -24.84 1.68 -2.54
C ILE A 210 -26.18 1.69 -3.26
N ASN A 211 -27.07 2.58 -2.84
CA ASN A 211 -28.37 2.80 -3.47
C ASN A 211 -28.46 4.23 -4.01
N ASN A 212 -28.74 4.36 -5.32
CA ASN A 212 -28.89 5.66 -5.96
C ASN A 212 -30.27 6.32 -5.76
N ASN A 213 -31.22 5.62 -5.14
CA ASN A 213 -32.59 6.08 -4.88
C ASN A 213 -33.29 6.63 -6.14
N GLY A 214 -32.95 6.08 -7.32
CA GLY A 214 -33.48 6.53 -8.60
C GLY A 214 -32.93 7.88 -9.11
N GLY A 215 -31.89 8.42 -8.48
CA GLY A 215 -31.33 9.73 -8.80
C GLY A 215 -29.79 9.75 -8.93
N PRO A 216 -29.21 10.88 -9.37
CA PRO A 216 -27.78 11.05 -9.40
C PRO A 216 -27.20 11.07 -7.98
N ILE A 217 -26.24 10.19 -7.71
CA ILE A 217 -25.47 10.17 -6.47
C ILE A 217 -23.97 10.11 -6.81
N ALA A 218 -23.13 10.60 -5.91
CA ALA A 218 -21.69 10.44 -5.98
C ALA A 218 -21.17 10.04 -4.59
N PRO A 219 -21.45 8.79 -4.16
CA PRO A 219 -21.10 8.32 -2.84
C PRO A 219 -19.57 8.35 -2.68
N GLY A 220 -19.10 9.21 -1.78
CA GLY A 220 -17.70 9.25 -1.38
C GLY A 220 -16.70 9.35 -2.54
N GLY A 221 -15.58 8.67 -2.36
CA GLY A 221 -14.42 8.71 -3.23
C GLY A 221 -13.19 9.09 -2.43
N TRP A 222 -12.17 8.24 -2.50
CA TRP A 222 -10.99 8.34 -1.66
C TRP A 222 -9.75 8.55 -2.52
N PHE A 223 -8.71 9.11 -1.90
CA PHE A 223 -7.47 9.46 -2.59
C PHE A 223 -6.50 8.28 -2.53
N TYR A 224 -5.83 7.99 -3.63
CA TYR A 224 -4.70 7.08 -3.64
C TYR A 224 -3.44 7.83 -4.08
N PRO A 225 -2.27 7.61 -3.44
CA PRO A 225 -2.06 6.84 -2.20
C PRO A 225 -2.26 7.76 -0.98
N GLY A 226 -3.31 7.59 -0.17
CA GLY A 226 -3.46 8.42 1.04
C GLY A 226 -4.75 8.25 1.83
N GLY A 227 -5.86 7.97 1.15
CA GLY A 227 -7.14 7.61 1.77
C GLY A 227 -7.56 6.17 1.44
N GLN A 228 -7.11 5.66 0.31
CA GLN A 228 -7.42 4.33 -0.21
C GLN A 228 -6.14 3.48 -0.29
N TYR A 229 -6.28 2.17 -0.09
CA TYR A 229 -5.15 1.24 -0.14
C TYR A 229 -4.54 1.15 -1.54
N SER A 230 -5.36 1.05 -2.58
CA SER A 230 -4.96 0.96 -4.00
C SER A 230 -5.89 1.79 -4.89
N PRO A 231 -5.50 2.20 -6.11
CA PRO A 231 -6.32 2.95 -7.06
C PRO A 231 -7.27 2.00 -7.82
N VAL A 232 -8.09 1.27 -7.06
CA VAL A 232 -9.00 0.24 -7.58
C VAL A 232 -10.43 0.47 -7.09
N VAL A 233 -11.42 -0.02 -7.82
CA VAL A 233 -12.82 -0.03 -7.42
C VAL A 233 -13.41 -1.37 -7.83
N VAL A 234 -14.14 -2.02 -6.93
CA VAL A 234 -14.89 -3.25 -7.23
C VAL A 234 -16.33 -3.03 -6.85
N PHE A 235 -17.24 -3.27 -7.80
CA PHE A 235 -18.67 -3.12 -7.61
C PHE A 235 -19.48 -3.96 -8.59
N GLY A 236 -20.76 -4.17 -8.31
CA GLY A 236 -21.67 -4.82 -9.24
C GLY A 236 -22.97 -5.29 -8.61
N GLU A 237 -23.71 -6.09 -9.36
CA GLU A 237 -24.90 -6.80 -8.91
C GLU A 237 -24.91 -8.19 -9.56
N ALA A 238 -25.52 -9.18 -8.91
CA ALA A 238 -25.57 -10.53 -9.46
C ALA A 238 -26.20 -10.54 -10.87
N PRO A 239 -25.60 -11.26 -11.84
CA PRO A 239 -24.48 -12.18 -11.66
C PRO A 239 -23.08 -11.56 -11.81
N TYR A 240 -22.94 -10.25 -12.08
CA TYR A 240 -21.67 -9.63 -12.48
C TYR A 240 -20.98 -8.88 -11.33
N LYS A 241 -19.65 -9.04 -11.24
CA LYS A 241 -18.78 -8.11 -10.50
C LYS A 241 -17.81 -7.46 -11.47
N VAL A 242 -17.55 -6.17 -11.27
CA VAL A 242 -16.69 -5.35 -12.11
C VAL A 242 -15.56 -4.78 -11.26
N GLY A 243 -14.33 -5.01 -11.71
CA GLY A 243 -13.15 -4.32 -11.21
C GLY A 243 -12.73 -3.22 -12.18
N VAL A 244 -12.38 -2.07 -11.63
CA VAL A 244 -11.77 -0.96 -12.35
C VAL A 244 -10.48 -0.59 -11.63
N SER A 245 -9.36 -0.57 -12.35
CA SER A 245 -8.06 -0.20 -11.77
C SER A 245 -7.31 0.80 -12.66
N LEU A 246 -6.60 1.73 -12.03
CA LEU A 246 -5.77 2.72 -12.72
C LEU A 246 -4.29 2.37 -12.56
N HIS A 247 -3.58 2.30 -13.67
CA HIS A 247 -2.14 2.07 -13.73
C HIS A 247 -1.44 3.37 -14.08
N TYR A 248 -0.52 3.80 -13.22
CA TYR A 248 0.37 4.94 -13.45
C TYR A 248 1.53 4.92 -12.44
N PRO A 249 2.75 5.34 -12.84
CA PRO A 249 3.93 5.32 -11.99
C PRO A 249 3.87 6.44 -10.96
N VAL A 250 3.22 6.20 -9.81
CA VAL A 250 2.93 7.25 -8.82
C VAL A 250 4.17 7.95 -8.27
N LEU A 251 5.30 7.25 -8.17
CA LEU A 251 6.58 7.82 -7.71
C LEU A 251 7.21 8.77 -8.73
N GLU A 252 6.93 8.56 -10.01
CA GLU A 252 7.39 9.40 -11.12
C GLU A 252 6.45 10.58 -11.33
N TYR A 253 5.14 10.31 -11.44
CA TYR A 253 4.14 11.33 -11.75
C TYR A 253 3.78 12.23 -10.56
N LYS A 254 4.11 11.80 -9.34
CA LYS A 254 4.00 12.55 -8.08
C LYS A 254 2.67 13.29 -7.91
N HIS A 255 1.58 12.58 -8.14
CA HIS A 255 0.25 13.07 -7.81
C HIS A 255 -0.63 11.97 -7.24
N GLN A 256 -1.65 12.38 -6.50
CA GLN A 256 -2.69 11.47 -6.04
C GLN A 256 -3.84 11.46 -7.06
N VAL A 257 -4.65 10.42 -6.99
CA VAL A 257 -5.88 10.27 -7.77
C VAL A 257 -7.03 10.02 -6.82
N ARG A 258 -8.21 10.60 -7.11
CA ARG A 258 -9.45 10.25 -6.44
C ARG A 258 -10.26 9.31 -7.32
N LEU A 259 -10.60 8.13 -6.81
CA LEU A 259 -11.49 7.20 -7.49
C LEU A 259 -12.84 7.19 -6.80
N ARG A 260 -13.93 7.17 -7.58
CA ARG A 260 -15.28 7.06 -7.03
C ARG A 260 -16.28 6.41 -7.98
N ILE A 261 -17.25 5.72 -7.38
CA ILE A 261 -18.46 5.27 -8.04
C ILE A 261 -19.48 6.41 -8.02
N ARG A 262 -20.21 6.62 -9.11
CA ARG A 262 -21.30 7.59 -9.16
C ARG A 262 -22.40 7.17 -10.12
N THR A 263 -23.57 7.76 -9.94
CA THR A 263 -24.67 7.76 -10.90
C THR A 263 -24.76 9.15 -11.52
N PRO A 264 -24.48 9.31 -12.82
CA PRO A 264 -24.49 10.61 -13.46
C PRO A 264 -25.92 11.07 -13.80
N GLY A 265 -26.13 12.38 -13.83
CA GLY A 265 -27.39 12.99 -14.28
C GLY A 265 -27.29 13.64 -15.66
N GLY A 266 -28.39 14.28 -16.10
CA GLY A 266 -28.44 15.09 -17.32
C GLY A 266 -28.20 14.29 -18.59
N ALA A 267 -27.32 14.79 -19.48
CA ALA A 267 -26.94 14.14 -20.75
C ALA A 267 -26.63 12.64 -20.58
N ALA A 268 -25.94 12.29 -19.51
CA ALA A 268 -25.50 10.94 -19.19
C ALA A 268 -26.61 9.96 -18.79
N SER A 269 -27.80 10.43 -18.42
CA SER A 269 -28.93 9.60 -17.95
C SER A 269 -30.07 9.48 -18.96
N HIS A 270 -29.97 10.09 -20.16
CA HIS A 270 -31.04 10.03 -21.18
C HIS A 270 -31.32 8.60 -21.65
N SER A 271 -30.32 7.72 -21.63
CA SER A 271 -30.45 6.30 -21.98
C SER A 271 -30.82 5.42 -20.78
N GLY A 272 -31.31 6.02 -19.69
CA GLY A 272 -31.56 5.38 -18.40
C GLY A 272 -30.48 5.68 -17.36
N LEU A 273 -30.86 5.47 -16.10
CA LEU A 273 -29.95 5.53 -14.95
C LEU A 273 -28.85 4.48 -15.12
N ASN A 274 -27.62 4.84 -14.77
CA ASN A 274 -26.46 3.97 -14.92
C ASN A 274 -25.41 4.31 -13.88
N TRP A 275 -24.44 3.42 -13.72
CA TRP A 275 -23.28 3.66 -12.87
C TRP A 275 -22.08 4.08 -13.72
N ALA A 276 -21.14 4.77 -13.07
CA ALA A 276 -19.88 5.20 -13.64
C ALA A 276 -18.78 5.17 -12.57
N VAL A 277 -17.56 4.85 -13.00
CA VAL A 277 -16.35 5.08 -12.22
C VAL A 277 -15.67 6.32 -12.77
N GLU A 278 -15.39 7.28 -11.90
CA GLU A 278 -14.66 8.50 -12.21
C GLU A 278 -13.31 8.49 -11.51
N VAL A 279 -12.27 8.85 -12.25
CA VAL A 279 -10.91 9.07 -11.75
C VAL A 279 -10.57 10.54 -11.93
N ILE A 280 -10.19 11.19 -10.84
CA ILE A 280 -9.81 12.61 -10.81
C ILE A 280 -8.34 12.68 -10.39
N PRO A 281 -7.41 12.91 -11.32
CA PRO A 281 -6.01 13.20 -11.00
C PRO A 281 -5.85 14.53 -10.24
N ASN A 282 -4.64 14.74 -9.69
CA ASN A 282 -4.21 15.99 -9.08
C ASN A 282 -5.10 16.47 -7.93
N THR A 283 -5.71 15.54 -7.21
CA THR A 283 -6.48 15.83 -6.00
C THR A 283 -5.58 15.75 -4.78
N GLU A 284 -5.82 16.58 -3.76
CA GLU A 284 -5.18 16.40 -2.44
C GLU A 284 -6.09 15.65 -1.46
N SER A 285 -5.65 15.47 -0.21
CA SER A 285 -6.47 14.92 0.88
C SER A 285 -7.78 15.67 1.12
N ASP A 286 -7.85 16.94 0.73
CA ASP A 286 -9.09 17.70 0.64
C ASP A 286 -9.64 17.58 -0.80
N PRO A 287 -10.85 17.06 -1.01
CA PRO A 287 -11.43 16.90 -2.34
C PRO A 287 -11.62 18.21 -3.11
N ASN A 288 -11.54 19.35 -2.43
CA ASN A 288 -11.64 20.69 -3.04
C ASN A 288 -10.26 21.29 -3.34
N LYS A 289 -9.17 20.67 -2.89
CA LYS A 289 -7.81 21.13 -3.16
C LYS A 289 -7.21 20.36 -4.32
N TYR A 290 -6.40 21.10 -5.07
CA TYR A 290 -5.73 20.66 -6.28
C TYR A 290 -4.24 20.66 -6.06
N ASN A 291 -3.57 19.56 -6.40
CA ASN A 291 -2.12 19.47 -6.33
C ASN A 291 -1.51 19.79 -7.71
N PRO A 292 -0.90 20.98 -7.89
CA PRO A 292 -0.29 21.35 -9.17
C PRO A 292 0.99 20.57 -9.49
N GLN A 293 1.60 19.85 -8.55
CA GLN A 293 2.78 19.03 -8.83
C GLN A 293 2.48 17.91 -9.82
N GLY A 294 1.22 17.50 -9.93
CA GLY A 294 0.76 16.52 -10.90
C GLY A 294 0.42 17.07 -12.27
N ASP A 295 0.54 18.37 -12.50
CA ASP A 295 0.32 18.93 -13.84
C ASP A 295 1.38 18.45 -14.82
N LEU A 296 1.00 18.42 -16.09
CA LEU A 296 1.94 18.15 -17.18
C LEU A 296 2.77 19.40 -17.45
N HIS A 297 4.09 19.27 -17.40
CA HIS A 297 5.02 20.29 -17.85
C HIS A 297 4.98 20.45 -19.38
N PRO A 298 5.40 21.62 -19.92
CA PRO A 298 5.56 21.80 -21.36
C PRO A 298 6.43 20.69 -21.99
N GLY A 299 5.92 20.06 -23.05
CA GLY A 299 6.58 18.95 -23.75
C GLY A 299 6.44 17.59 -23.07
N GLU A 300 5.92 17.51 -21.85
CA GLU A 300 5.80 16.26 -21.11
C GLU A 300 4.76 15.31 -21.73
N VAL A 301 5.07 14.02 -21.71
CA VAL A 301 4.19 12.93 -22.12
C VAL A 301 3.93 12.03 -20.92
N ARG A 302 2.66 11.72 -20.66
CA ARG A 302 2.27 10.74 -19.63
C ARG A 302 1.26 9.74 -20.17
N VAL A 303 1.35 8.51 -19.67
CA VAL A 303 0.47 7.41 -20.05
C VAL A 303 -0.27 6.89 -18.80
N TYR A 304 -1.57 6.72 -18.93
CA TYR A 304 -2.42 6.09 -17.92
C TYR A 304 -3.18 4.94 -18.56
N VAL A 305 -3.25 3.81 -17.85
CA VAL A 305 -4.10 2.69 -18.28
C VAL A 305 -5.22 2.50 -17.27
N LEU A 306 -6.46 2.51 -17.76
CA LEU A 306 -7.63 2.18 -16.95
C LEU A 306 -8.13 0.80 -17.38
N ALA A 307 -7.86 -0.21 -16.56
CA ALA A 307 -8.27 -1.59 -16.82
C ALA A 307 -9.65 -1.85 -16.22
N VAL A 308 -10.55 -2.42 -17.02
CA VAL A 308 -11.89 -2.85 -16.61
C VAL A 308 -12.01 -4.34 -16.85
N ARG A 309 -12.41 -5.10 -15.83
CA ARG A 309 -12.59 -6.55 -15.87
C ARG A 309 -13.92 -6.95 -15.28
N VAL A 310 -14.53 -8.00 -15.83
CA VAL A 310 -15.82 -8.53 -15.38
C VAL A 310 -15.70 -10.02 -15.09
N VAL A 311 -16.29 -10.43 -13.98
CA VAL A 311 -16.46 -11.84 -13.60
C VAL A 311 -17.93 -12.12 -13.31
N LYS A 312 -18.31 -13.42 -13.32
CA LYS A 312 -19.62 -13.90 -12.88
C LYS A 312 -19.47 -14.56 -11.50
N GLY A 313 -20.41 -14.31 -10.59
CA GLY A 313 -20.41 -14.89 -9.24
C GLY A 313 -19.73 -14.00 -8.19
N ASP A 314 -19.88 -14.41 -6.92
CA ASP A 314 -19.46 -13.58 -5.77
C ASP A 314 -18.02 -13.84 -5.29
N VAL A 315 -17.42 -15.00 -5.63
CA VAL A 315 -16.12 -15.41 -5.07
C VAL A 315 -14.94 -14.81 -5.86
N ASP A 316 -15.11 -14.53 -7.15
CA ASP A 316 -14.00 -14.19 -8.04
C ASP A 316 -13.74 -12.69 -8.21
N TRP A 317 -14.35 -11.83 -7.39
CA TRP A 317 -14.24 -10.39 -7.59
C TRP A 317 -12.79 -9.90 -7.53
N ILE A 318 -11.93 -10.53 -6.74
CA ILE A 318 -10.51 -10.12 -6.61
C ILE A 318 -9.74 -10.29 -7.92
N HIS A 319 -10.10 -11.28 -8.74
CA HIS A 319 -9.47 -11.52 -10.05
C HIS A 319 -9.78 -10.43 -11.07
N THR A 320 -10.81 -9.61 -10.84
CA THR A 320 -11.02 -8.40 -11.64
C THR A 320 -9.86 -7.39 -11.49
N LEU A 321 -9.02 -7.55 -10.47
CA LEU A 321 -7.87 -6.71 -10.17
C LEU A 321 -6.53 -7.32 -10.61
N GLU A 322 -6.52 -8.48 -11.28
CA GLU A 322 -5.30 -9.09 -11.87
C GLU A 322 -4.44 -8.08 -12.63
N PRO A 323 -4.99 -7.23 -13.53
CA PRO A 323 -4.17 -6.28 -14.26
C PRO A 323 -3.42 -5.29 -13.36
N TYR A 324 -4.03 -4.90 -12.23
CA TYR A 324 -3.36 -4.01 -11.29
C TYR A 324 -2.32 -4.74 -10.44
N ARG A 325 -2.59 -5.99 -10.04
CA ARG A 325 -1.59 -6.82 -9.35
C ARG A 325 -0.33 -6.95 -10.20
N ASP A 326 -0.48 -7.34 -11.46
CA ASP A 326 0.66 -7.60 -12.34
C ASP A 326 1.43 -6.30 -12.65
N TYR A 327 0.70 -5.21 -12.91
CA TYR A 327 1.27 -3.86 -13.04
C TYR A 327 2.03 -3.42 -11.77
N PHE A 328 1.40 -3.57 -10.60
CA PHE A 328 1.98 -3.13 -9.33
C PHE A 328 3.23 -3.93 -8.97
N GLN A 329 3.17 -5.26 -9.12
CA GLN A 329 4.27 -6.16 -8.80
C GLN A 329 5.44 -5.99 -9.76
N SER A 330 5.18 -5.76 -11.05
CA SER A 330 6.25 -5.47 -12.02
C SER A 330 6.97 -4.15 -11.71
N LEU A 331 6.25 -3.10 -11.29
CA LEU A 331 6.88 -1.82 -10.97
C LEU A 331 7.53 -1.78 -9.57
N TYR A 332 6.84 -2.23 -8.53
CA TYR A 332 7.25 -2.00 -7.14
C TYR A 332 7.84 -3.24 -6.46
N GLY A 333 7.59 -4.42 -7.00
CA GLY A 333 8.06 -5.69 -6.47
C GLY A 333 7.30 -6.16 -5.22
N PRO A 334 7.80 -7.24 -4.58
CA PRO A 334 7.20 -7.80 -3.37
C PRO A 334 7.55 -6.97 -2.12
N VAL A 335 7.10 -7.43 -0.95
CA VAL A 335 7.59 -6.89 0.33
C VAL A 335 9.12 -6.94 0.43
N ARG A 336 9.70 -5.90 1.04
CA ARG A 336 11.15 -5.75 1.26
C ARG A 336 11.56 -5.89 2.73
N TYR A 337 10.69 -6.53 3.51
CA TYR A 337 10.91 -6.88 4.91
C TYR A 337 10.48 -8.33 5.13
N THR A 338 10.89 -8.92 6.25
CA THR A 338 10.50 -10.27 6.63
C THR A 338 9.27 -10.23 7.51
N ARG A 339 8.22 -10.96 7.11
CA ARG A 339 7.02 -11.14 7.91
C ARG A 339 7.32 -11.84 9.23
N ASP A 340 6.83 -11.28 10.32
CA ASP A 340 6.77 -11.88 11.65
C ASP A 340 5.30 -12.00 12.09
N ALA A 341 4.79 -13.23 12.09
CA ALA A 341 3.39 -13.52 12.36
C ALA A 341 2.99 -13.43 13.85
N ARG A 342 3.97 -13.36 14.77
CA ARG A 342 3.74 -13.50 16.21
C ARG A 342 2.99 -12.28 16.76
N PRO A 343 2.12 -12.44 17.78
CA PRO A 343 1.41 -11.32 18.38
C PRO A 343 2.37 -10.33 19.07
N VAL A 344 1.91 -9.10 19.23
CA VAL A 344 2.69 -8.01 19.82
C VAL A 344 2.07 -7.58 21.14
N ASN A 345 2.86 -7.56 22.21
CA ASN A 345 2.48 -6.99 23.49
C ASN A 345 2.66 -5.47 23.47
N ALA A 346 1.55 -4.75 23.35
CA ALA A 346 1.54 -3.31 23.25
C ALA A 346 1.31 -2.64 24.61
N ARG A 347 2.21 -1.74 25.00
CA ARG A 347 2.18 -0.98 26.25
C ARG A 347 2.35 0.51 25.95
N SER A 348 1.86 1.37 26.84
CA SER A 348 1.98 2.83 26.69
C SER A 348 2.59 3.35 27.96
N ALA A 349 3.72 4.03 27.82
CA ALA A 349 4.36 4.63 28.97
C ALA A 349 3.51 5.76 29.54
N ALA A 350 2.83 6.52 28.68
CA ALA A 350 2.09 7.73 29.07
C ALA A 350 0.65 7.82 28.54
N GLN A 351 -0.21 8.52 29.27
CA GLN A 351 -1.60 8.80 28.92
C GLN A 351 -2.01 10.20 29.37
N VAL A 352 -2.86 10.86 28.57
CA VAL A 352 -3.35 12.23 28.84
C VAL A 352 -4.03 12.30 30.21
N GLY A 353 -4.82 11.29 30.57
CA GLY A 353 -5.51 11.24 31.87
C GLY A 353 -4.59 11.18 33.09
N ASN A 354 -3.29 10.93 32.91
CA ASN A 354 -2.30 10.90 34.00
C ASN A 354 -1.51 12.21 34.10
N GLN A 355 -1.70 13.16 33.18
CA GLN A 355 -0.96 14.42 33.20
C GLN A 355 -1.43 15.30 34.36
N THR A 356 -0.47 15.70 35.18
CA THR A 356 -0.67 16.62 36.31
C THR A 356 0.56 17.51 36.43
N SER A 357 0.52 18.52 37.31
CA SER A 357 1.70 19.35 37.59
C SER A 357 2.89 18.55 38.15
N SER A 358 2.64 17.44 38.85
CA SER A 358 3.69 16.55 39.37
C SER A 358 4.06 15.41 38.40
N ASN A 359 3.30 15.23 37.32
CA ASN A 359 3.50 14.24 36.27
C ASN A 359 3.27 14.88 34.89
N PRO A 360 4.11 15.86 34.47
CA PRO A 360 3.86 16.63 33.26
C PRO A 360 3.91 15.78 31.99
N TYR A 361 4.70 14.71 32.00
CA TYR A 361 4.84 13.75 30.90
C TYR A 361 3.67 12.75 30.80
N GLY A 362 2.79 12.70 31.81
CA GLY A 362 1.63 11.81 31.82
C GLY A 362 1.99 10.32 31.93
N PHE A 363 3.16 9.99 32.48
CA PHE A 363 3.56 8.59 32.67
C PHE A 363 2.57 7.86 33.58
N GLY A 364 2.19 6.63 33.22
CA GLY A 364 1.29 5.81 34.04
C GLY A 364 2.02 5.10 35.16
N HIS A 365 1.28 4.81 36.25
CA HIS A 365 1.74 4.16 37.48
C HIS A 365 2.92 4.87 38.17
N ASP A 366 2.76 5.20 39.44
CA ASP A 366 3.78 5.97 40.17
C ASP A 366 5.16 5.30 40.18
N THR A 367 5.25 3.97 40.11
CA THR A 367 6.53 3.23 40.11
C THR A 367 7.14 3.01 38.73
N LEU A 368 6.42 3.33 37.64
CA LEU A 368 6.88 3.14 36.25
C LEU A 368 7.21 4.47 35.57
N ARG A 369 7.37 5.54 36.35
CA ARG A 369 7.68 6.89 35.88
C ARG A 369 9.15 7.04 35.50
N PRO A 370 9.51 7.04 34.20
CA PRO A 370 10.91 7.10 33.79
C PRO A 370 11.54 8.46 34.08
N ASP A 371 10.72 9.50 34.20
CA ASP A 371 11.17 10.83 34.60
C ASP A 371 11.63 10.89 36.07
N LEU A 372 11.15 9.99 36.94
CA LEU A 372 11.59 9.92 38.34
C LEU A 372 12.55 8.76 38.61
N TYR A 373 12.33 7.60 37.99
CA TYR A 373 13.01 6.34 38.36
C TYR A 373 13.90 5.78 37.25
N GLY A 374 14.01 6.47 36.11
CA GLY A 374 14.67 5.92 34.92
C GLY A 374 13.89 4.76 34.28
N TRP A 375 14.50 4.12 33.30
CA TRP A 375 13.87 3.09 32.49
C TRP A 375 13.99 1.67 33.05
N GLN A 376 14.75 1.47 34.14
CA GLN A 376 14.94 0.15 34.74
C GLN A 376 13.61 -0.58 35.04
N PRO A 377 12.58 0.05 35.66
CA PRO A 377 11.33 -0.65 35.97
C PRO A 377 10.57 -1.15 34.73
N TRP A 378 10.63 -0.41 33.63
CA TRP A 378 10.06 -0.84 32.35
C TRP A 378 10.83 -2.00 31.73
N ALA A 379 12.17 -1.92 31.75
CA ALA A 379 13.03 -2.99 31.26
C ALA A 379 12.79 -4.29 32.04
N ASP A 380 12.73 -4.22 33.37
CA ASP A 380 12.44 -5.38 34.24
C ASP A 380 11.07 -5.99 33.89
N ARG A 381 10.05 -5.16 33.64
CA ARG A 381 8.72 -5.63 33.22
C ARG A 381 8.76 -6.38 31.88
N PHE A 382 9.51 -5.89 30.90
CA PHE A 382 9.62 -6.55 29.61
C PHE A 382 10.45 -7.84 29.68
N VAL A 383 11.55 -7.84 30.44
CA VAL A 383 12.35 -9.05 30.68
C VAL A 383 11.50 -10.14 31.32
N ASN A 384 10.73 -9.80 32.37
CA ASN A 384 9.80 -10.76 32.99
C ASN A 384 8.74 -11.27 32.00
N ALA A 385 8.25 -10.41 31.11
CA ALA A 385 7.29 -10.84 30.08
C ALA A 385 7.91 -11.79 29.05
N VAL A 386 9.22 -11.69 28.78
CA VAL A 386 9.95 -12.66 27.96
C VAL A 386 9.97 -14.03 28.64
N ASP A 387 10.22 -14.09 29.94
CA ASP A 387 10.15 -15.34 30.71
C ASP A 387 8.73 -15.96 30.71
N GLN A 388 7.71 -15.15 30.44
CA GLN A 388 6.32 -15.55 30.28
C GLN A 388 5.94 -15.90 28.82
N GLY A 389 6.91 -15.98 27.91
CA GLY A 389 6.71 -16.41 26.53
C GLY A 389 6.45 -15.29 25.53
N TRP A 390 6.37 -14.03 25.94
CA TRP A 390 6.28 -12.92 24.98
C TRP A 390 7.62 -12.68 24.29
N SER A 391 7.60 -12.50 22.96
CA SER A 391 8.82 -12.24 22.20
C SER A 391 8.80 -10.93 21.41
N ARG A 392 7.64 -10.27 21.29
CA ARG A 392 7.50 -8.97 20.62
C ARG A 392 6.77 -7.98 21.51
N PHE A 393 7.34 -6.79 21.59
CA PHE A 393 6.82 -5.69 22.40
C PHE A 393 6.74 -4.43 21.56
N MET A 394 5.78 -3.58 21.87
CA MET A 394 5.76 -2.23 21.32
C MET A 394 5.37 -1.25 22.42
N LEU A 395 6.24 -0.27 22.67
CA LEU A 395 6.06 0.75 23.69
C LEU A 395 5.65 2.08 23.04
N TRP A 396 4.40 2.48 23.27
CA TRP A 396 3.87 3.78 22.90
C TRP A 396 4.33 4.88 23.85
N ARG A 397 4.54 6.06 23.27
CA ARG A 397 4.87 7.31 23.98
C ARG A 397 6.08 7.15 24.90
N PRO A 398 7.20 6.61 24.41
CA PRO A 398 8.33 6.25 25.24
C PRO A 398 9.11 7.48 25.75
N THR A 399 8.65 8.70 25.51
CA THR A 399 9.26 9.93 26.07
C THR A 399 8.22 10.75 26.86
N GLY A 400 6.99 10.24 26.98
CA GLY A 400 5.87 10.98 27.57
C GLY A 400 5.06 11.78 26.55
N LEU A 401 4.29 12.73 27.08
CA LEU A 401 3.40 13.60 26.34
C LEU A 401 3.79 15.08 26.50
N PHE A 402 3.41 15.90 25.53
CA PHE A 402 3.35 17.35 25.71
C PHE A 402 2.19 17.72 26.62
N VAL A 403 2.39 18.73 27.47
CA VAL A 403 1.39 19.19 28.46
C VAL A 403 0.61 20.41 27.97
N ASN A 404 1.17 21.17 27.04
CA ASN A 404 0.56 22.42 26.56
C ASN A 404 0.03 22.36 25.12
N HIS A 405 0.18 21.22 24.44
CA HIS A 405 -0.08 21.07 23.00
C HIS A 405 -0.79 19.74 22.72
N ASP A 406 -2.09 19.68 22.99
CA ASP A 406 -2.92 18.47 22.85
C ASP A 406 -2.90 17.91 21.42
N GLU A 407 -2.85 18.79 20.41
CA GLU A 407 -2.77 18.45 18.99
C GLU A 407 -1.43 17.84 18.56
N MET A 408 -0.40 18.02 19.40
CA MET A 408 0.97 17.52 19.24
C MET A 408 1.39 16.63 20.42
N GLN A 409 0.43 16.08 21.16
CA GLN A 409 0.68 15.38 22.42
C GLN A 409 1.72 14.25 22.31
N ASN A 410 1.84 13.60 21.14
CA ASN A 410 2.89 12.60 20.85
C ASN A 410 4.08 13.31 20.16
N PRO A 411 5.23 13.47 20.84
CA PRO A 411 6.32 14.32 20.37
C PRO A 411 7.22 13.66 19.32
N PHE A 412 7.77 14.49 18.42
CA PHE A 412 8.84 14.10 17.50
C PHE A 412 10.16 13.78 18.23
N LEU A 413 10.51 14.58 19.25
CA LEU A 413 11.72 14.40 20.05
C LEU A 413 11.54 13.22 21.01
N PHE A 414 11.63 11.97 20.54
CA PHE A 414 11.24 10.80 21.33
C PHE A 414 12.42 10.07 21.99
N THR A 415 13.63 10.14 21.45
CA THR A 415 14.84 9.55 22.06
C THR A 415 15.90 10.59 22.39
N SER A 416 16.04 11.65 21.60
CA SER A 416 17.00 12.73 21.91
C SER A 416 16.67 13.40 23.26
N HIS A 417 15.38 13.48 23.60
CA HIS A 417 14.90 14.04 24.86
C HIS A 417 15.37 13.26 26.09
N TRP A 418 15.53 11.93 26.00
CA TRP A 418 16.01 11.11 27.13
C TRP A 418 17.35 11.59 27.69
N SER A 419 18.26 11.97 26.80
CA SER A 419 19.61 12.43 27.16
C SER A 419 19.62 13.83 27.80
N LYS A 420 18.54 14.61 27.65
CA LYS A 420 18.43 16.00 28.12
C LYS A 420 17.86 16.10 29.54
N GLY A 421 17.98 15.03 30.34
CA GLY A 421 17.47 14.96 31.71
C GLY A 421 17.91 16.11 32.62
N ALA A 422 19.17 16.53 32.53
CA ALA A 422 19.67 17.68 33.31
C ALA A 422 19.02 19.01 32.90
N GLN A 423 18.65 19.17 31.63
CA GLN A 423 18.02 20.37 31.11
C GLN A 423 16.53 20.44 31.51
N TYR A 424 15.85 19.30 31.54
CA TYR A 424 14.39 19.24 31.75
C TYR A 424 13.97 18.64 33.10
N GLY A 425 14.91 18.27 33.97
CA GLY A 425 14.65 17.79 35.32
C GLY A 425 14.07 16.37 35.39
N HIS A 426 14.55 15.45 34.55
CA HIS A 426 14.07 14.06 34.50
C HIS A 426 15.20 13.02 34.47
N ASN A 427 14.90 11.78 34.85
CA ASN A 427 15.86 10.69 35.03
C ASN A 427 15.93 9.68 33.87
N MET A 428 15.39 10.02 32.69
CA MET A 428 15.30 9.13 31.53
C MET A 428 16.63 8.81 30.81
N ALA A 429 17.77 9.35 31.24
CA ALA A 429 19.05 9.23 30.53
C ALA A 429 19.58 7.79 30.44
N ASP A 430 19.08 6.88 31.28
CA ASP A 430 19.43 5.46 31.28
C ASP A 430 18.66 4.62 30.25
N ALA A 431 17.76 5.23 29.45
CA ALA A 431 16.89 4.56 28.49
C ALA A 431 17.63 3.56 27.59
N GLN A 432 18.73 3.99 26.98
CA GLN A 432 19.49 3.16 26.05
C GLN A 432 20.04 1.90 26.74
N GLN A 433 20.66 2.07 27.91
CA GLN A 433 21.23 0.96 28.68
C GLN A 433 20.14 0.01 29.18
N GLN A 434 19.05 0.53 29.75
CA GLN A 434 18.04 -0.31 30.37
C GLN A 434 17.19 -1.05 29.34
N LEU A 435 16.73 -0.37 28.29
CA LEU A 435 15.87 -0.99 27.28
C LEU A 435 16.61 -2.04 26.44
N GLN A 436 17.93 -1.89 26.24
CA GLN A 436 18.74 -2.88 25.55
C GLN A 436 18.74 -4.25 26.25
N ARG A 437 18.48 -4.29 27.56
CA ARG A 437 18.37 -5.55 28.33
C ARG A 437 17.27 -6.46 27.79
N VAL A 438 16.19 -5.91 27.25
CA VAL A 438 15.08 -6.69 26.67
C VAL A 438 15.58 -7.55 25.51
N SER A 439 16.39 -6.98 24.62
CA SER A 439 16.98 -7.74 23.51
C SER A 439 18.07 -8.70 23.94
N SER A 440 18.78 -8.42 25.05
CA SER A 440 19.79 -9.34 25.58
C SER A 440 19.22 -10.67 26.07
N VAL A 441 17.93 -10.71 26.42
CA VAL A 441 17.20 -11.93 26.80
C VAL A 441 16.32 -12.48 25.66
N GLY A 442 16.48 -11.97 24.43
CA GLY A 442 15.77 -12.46 23.25
C GLY A 442 14.46 -11.73 22.91
N GLY A 443 14.09 -10.69 23.64
CA GLY A 443 12.91 -9.87 23.34
C GLY A 443 13.11 -8.91 22.15
N ASN A 444 12.14 -8.85 21.25
CA ASN A 444 12.06 -7.84 20.20
C ASN A 444 11.29 -6.62 20.75
N LEU A 445 12.03 -5.64 21.26
CA LEU A 445 11.45 -4.37 21.69
C LEU A 445 11.23 -3.44 20.50
N GLY A 446 10.02 -2.93 20.39
CA GLY A 446 9.65 -1.82 19.51
C GLY A 446 9.29 -0.55 20.26
N LEU A 447 9.48 0.61 19.61
CA LEU A 447 9.07 1.92 20.09
C LEU A 447 8.13 2.62 19.10
N TRP A 448 7.11 3.30 19.62
CA TRP A 448 6.23 4.14 18.80
C TRP A 448 6.72 5.58 18.79
N TRP A 449 7.22 6.03 17.63
CA TRP A 449 7.67 7.39 17.40
C TRP A 449 6.48 8.30 17.11
N GLY A 450 6.15 9.14 18.11
CA GLY A 450 5.12 10.17 18.01
C GLY A 450 5.41 11.22 16.94
N SER A 451 4.40 11.64 16.18
CA SER A 451 4.55 12.69 15.15
C SER A 451 5.82 12.55 14.29
N SER A 452 6.14 11.32 13.87
CA SER A 452 7.44 10.91 13.28
C SER A 452 7.89 11.70 12.04
N VAL A 453 7.02 12.54 11.49
CA VAL A 453 7.24 13.35 10.28
C VAL A 453 7.01 14.85 10.51
N ARG A 454 6.95 15.30 11.77
CA ARG A 454 6.80 16.71 12.15
C ARG A 454 8.03 17.13 12.92
N VAL A 455 9.05 17.59 12.20
CA VAL A 455 10.35 17.97 12.75
C VAL A 455 10.18 19.07 13.79
N MET A 456 10.73 18.84 14.97
CA MET A 456 10.73 19.77 16.10
C MET A 456 12.16 19.99 16.57
N ARG A 457 12.45 21.20 17.06
CA ARG A 457 13.77 21.55 17.61
C ARG A 457 13.75 21.73 19.13
N SER A 458 12.56 21.85 19.72
CA SER A 458 12.35 22.13 21.13
C SER A 458 11.27 21.22 21.72
N TRP A 459 11.38 20.95 23.02
CA TRP A 459 10.37 20.18 23.76
C TRP A 459 9.13 21.03 24.07
N ASN A 460 7.94 20.43 23.94
CA ASN A 460 6.66 21.01 24.34
C ASN A 460 6.41 22.38 23.69
N THR A 461 6.53 22.42 22.36
CA THR A 461 6.26 23.57 21.49
C THR A 461 5.28 23.19 20.39
N ASP A 462 4.57 24.18 19.86
CA ASP A 462 3.78 24.10 18.62
C ASP A 462 4.59 24.42 17.36
N GLU A 463 5.87 24.78 17.49
CA GLU A 463 6.78 25.01 16.38
C GLU A 463 7.25 23.68 15.76
N TRP A 464 6.70 23.36 14.59
CA TRP A 464 7.11 22.19 13.81
C TRP A 464 7.09 22.46 12.31
N GLU A 465 7.88 21.68 11.59
CA GLU A 465 7.90 21.64 10.12
C GLU A 465 7.56 20.23 9.64
N GLN A 466 6.86 20.10 8.53
CA GLN A 466 6.71 18.79 7.89
C GLN A 466 8.10 18.30 7.45
N LEU A 467 8.44 17.06 7.76
CA LEU A 467 9.70 16.46 7.35
C LEU A 467 9.83 16.51 5.82
N ASP A 468 10.99 16.96 5.35
CA ASP A 468 11.35 17.01 3.93
C ASP A 468 12.59 16.13 3.79
N PRO A 469 12.51 14.98 3.09
CA PRO A 469 13.63 14.06 2.92
C PRO A 469 14.83 14.69 2.18
N ASN A 470 14.64 15.83 1.51
CA ASN A 470 15.70 16.56 0.81
C ASN A 470 16.33 17.67 1.67
N ASN A 471 15.71 18.03 2.80
CA ASN A 471 16.28 18.97 3.76
C ASN A 471 17.25 18.22 4.70
N ARG A 472 18.54 18.54 4.58
CA ARG A 472 19.62 17.90 5.37
C ARG A 472 19.44 18.06 6.89
N GLU A 473 18.90 19.19 7.35
CA GLU A 473 18.65 19.42 8.78
C GLU A 473 17.53 18.51 9.28
N HIS A 474 16.42 18.44 8.54
CA HIS A 474 15.28 17.57 8.88
C HIS A 474 15.72 16.11 9.01
N VAL A 475 16.48 15.64 8.02
CA VAL A 475 17.05 14.28 8.00
C VAL A 475 18.00 14.05 9.17
N ALA A 476 18.88 15.01 9.49
CA ALA A 476 19.81 14.88 10.60
C ALA A 476 19.08 14.77 11.95
N LEU A 477 18.09 15.63 12.20
CA LEU A 477 17.26 15.59 13.42
C LEU A 477 16.49 14.28 13.51
N ALA A 478 15.88 13.82 12.42
CA ALA A 478 15.14 12.56 12.41
C ALA A 478 16.08 11.35 12.60
N PHE A 479 17.28 11.37 12.05
CA PHE A 479 18.27 10.31 12.28
C PHE A 479 18.82 10.31 13.70
N GLU A 480 18.93 11.46 14.38
CA GLU A 480 19.27 11.49 15.81
C GLU A 480 18.24 10.68 16.62
N GLU A 481 16.95 10.86 16.32
CA GLU A 481 15.87 10.14 17.00
C GLU A 481 15.89 8.62 16.70
N LEU A 482 16.10 8.26 15.43
CA LEU A 482 16.24 6.86 14.99
C LEU A 482 17.45 6.18 15.63
N ASP A 483 18.61 6.83 15.59
CA ASP A 483 19.87 6.30 16.13
C ASP A 483 19.76 6.10 17.65
N GLY A 484 19.07 7.01 18.36
CA GLY A 484 18.80 6.84 19.79
C GLY A 484 17.93 5.61 20.11
N ALA A 485 16.96 5.29 19.25
CA ALA A 485 16.15 4.08 19.38
C ALA A 485 16.98 2.81 19.09
N VAL A 486 17.78 2.83 18.01
CA VAL A 486 18.69 1.73 17.65
C VAL A 486 19.69 1.45 18.78
N ALA A 487 20.26 2.50 19.39
CA ALA A 487 21.16 2.39 20.53
C ALA A 487 20.50 1.75 21.75
N ALA A 488 19.19 1.90 21.92
CA ALA A 488 18.39 1.24 22.94
C ALA A 488 18.05 -0.23 22.64
N GLY A 489 18.62 -0.81 21.57
CA GLY A 489 18.41 -2.20 21.17
C GLY A 489 17.11 -2.45 20.40
N VAL A 490 16.42 -1.40 19.97
CA VAL A 490 15.12 -1.50 19.28
C VAL A 490 15.26 -2.23 17.94
N ARG A 491 14.26 -3.05 17.62
CA ARG A 491 14.17 -3.81 16.36
C ARG A 491 12.93 -3.46 15.54
N THR A 492 11.99 -2.72 16.12
CA THR A 492 10.76 -2.30 15.45
C THR A 492 10.42 -0.86 15.80
N ILE A 493 10.08 -0.02 14.84
CA ILE A 493 9.66 1.37 15.10
C ILE A 493 8.31 1.62 14.45
N GLY A 494 7.31 1.96 15.27
CA GLY A 494 6.04 2.47 14.79
C GLY A 494 6.13 3.96 14.48
N LEU A 495 5.59 4.38 13.34
CA LEU A 495 5.68 5.72 12.79
C LEU A 495 4.30 6.39 12.88
N ASP A 496 4.07 7.18 13.93
CA ASP A 496 2.83 7.91 14.12
C ASP A 496 2.72 9.08 13.12
N SER A 497 1.50 9.34 12.66
CA SER A 497 1.14 10.38 11.72
C SER A 497 1.95 10.36 10.41
N PHE A 498 2.48 9.19 10.03
CA PHE A 498 3.39 9.04 8.89
C PHE A 498 2.77 9.44 7.56
N ARG A 499 1.47 9.14 7.39
CA ARG A 499 0.64 9.48 6.22
C ARG A 499 0.49 10.99 5.95
N ARG A 500 1.08 11.86 6.78
CA ARG A 500 1.13 13.31 6.52
C ARG A 500 2.16 13.68 5.46
N LEU A 501 3.18 12.84 5.25
CA LEU A 501 4.09 13.00 4.12
C LEU A 501 3.36 12.74 2.81
N GLN A 502 3.79 13.41 1.75
CA GLN A 502 3.40 13.00 0.41
C GLN A 502 3.93 11.58 0.15
N PRO A 503 3.22 10.72 -0.60
CA PRO A 503 3.59 9.32 -0.73
C PRO A 503 4.99 9.07 -1.30
N TRP A 504 5.44 9.88 -2.25
CA TRP A 504 6.80 9.78 -2.80
C TRP A 504 7.88 10.21 -1.80
N ASP A 505 7.60 11.21 -0.96
CA ASP A 505 8.48 11.63 0.12
C ASP A 505 8.52 10.57 1.24
N ALA A 506 7.37 9.99 1.58
CA ALA A 506 7.25 8.90 2.53
C ALA A 506 8.04 7.66 2.08
N TRP A 507 7.96 7.32 0.78
CA TRP A 507 8.73 6.25 0.17
C TRP A 507 10.24 6.52 0.25
N GLN A 508 10.68 7.70 -0.19
CA GLN A 508 12.08 8.11 -0.12
C GLN A 508 12.59 8.05 1.32
N TRP A 509 11.81 8.56 2.27
CA TRP A 509 12.18 8.60 3.68
C TRP A 509 12.29 7.20 4.30
N LEU A 510 11.34 6.29 4.03
CA LEU A 510 11.44 4.91 4.49
C LEU A 510 12.71 4.22 3.97
N GLN A 511 13.04 4.40 2.69
CA GLN A 511 14.28 3.84 2.14
C GLN A 511 15.53 4.41 2.82
N MET A 512 15.52 5.71 3.16
CA MET A 512 16.62 6.33 3.91
C MET A 512 16.77 5.72 5.31
N MET A 513 15.66 5.54 6.03
CA MET A 513 15.67 4.91 7.36
C MET A 513 16.10 3.45 7.30
N GLN A 514 15.62 2.67 6.33
CA GLN A 514 16.04 1.27 6.12
C GLN A 514 17.52 1.14 5.78
N ARG A 515 18.09 2.05 4.97
CA ARG A 515 19.54 2.08 4.72
C ARG A 515 20.33 2.45 5.97
N ARG A 516 19.81 3.37 6.80
CA ARG A 516 20.45 3.78 8.06
C ARG A 516 20.41 2.67 9.11
N ALA A 517 19.29 1.96 9.21
CA ALA A 517 19.03 0.92 10.20
C ALA A 517 18.42 -0.34 9.56
N PRO A 518 19.20 -1.14 8.80
CA PRO A 518 18.68 -2.27 8.01
C PRO A 518 18.14 -3.45 8.83
N HIS A 519 18.35 -3.42 10.14
CA HIS A 519 17.87 -4.44 11.09
C HIS A 519 16.60 -3.99 11.85
N VAL A 520 16.05 -2.83 11.50
CA VAL A 520 14.83 -2.29 12.11
C VAL A 520 13.68 -2.42 11.12
N THR A 521 12.56 -2.98 11.60
CA THR A 521 11.29 -2.98 10.87
C THR A 521 10.52 -1.71 11.20
N PHE A 522 10.02 -1.00 10.20
CA PHE A 522 9.21 0.21 10.36
C PHE A 522 7.73 -0.10 10.13
N ILE A 523 6.83 0.47 10.94
CA ILE A 523 5.37 0.25 10.81
C ILE A 523 4.70 1.59 10.65
N THR A 524 3.79 1.73 9.69
CA THR A 524 3.14 3.01 9.39
C THR A 524 1.77 3.17 10.06
N GLU A 525 1.55 4.30 10.75
CA GLU A 525 0.25 4.75 11.23
C GLU A 525 -0.01 6.22 10.83
N PRO A 526 -1.20 6.56 10.32
CA PRO A 526 -2.25 5.67 9.81
C PRO A 526 -1.72 4.75 8.69
N PRO A 527 -2.45 3.68 8.32
CA PRO A 527 -2.00 2.80 7.25
C PRO A 527 -1.80 3.61 5.96
N CYS A 528 -0.71 3.33 5.27
CA CYS A 528 -0.42 3.92 3.97
C CYS A 528 -0.93 3.01 2.83
N GLY A 529 -0.85 3.49 1.59
CA GLY A 529 -1.24 2.70 0.41
C GLY A 529 -0.30 1.52 0.16
N ASP A 530 -0.73 0.62 -0.73
CA ASP A 530 -0.01 -0.58 -1.18
C ASP A 530 1.48 -0.35 -1.44
N LEU A 531 1.83 0.74 -2.12
CA LEU A 531 3.19 1.17 -2.41
C LEU A 531 4.04 1.17 -1.13
N ILE A 532 3.64 1.97 -0.15
CA ILE A 532 4.37 2.09 1.11
C ILE A 532 4.39 0.76 1.87
N HIS A 533 3.32 -0.04 1.73
CA HIS A 533 3.21 -1.36 2.35
C HIS A 533 4.22 -2.37 1.80
N THR A 534 4.84 -2.14 0.64
CA THR A 534 6.00 -2.96 0.19
C THR A 534 7.25 -2.72 1.03
N LEU A 535 7.39 -1.53 1.63
CA LEU A 535 8.56 -1.15 2.43
C LEU A 535 8.34 -1.35 3.93
N ALA A 536 7.11 -1.18 4.41
CA ALA A 536 6.82 -1.15 5.84
C ALA A 536 5.44 -1.76 6.13
N PRO A 537 5.32 -2.63 7.14
CA PRO A 537 4.02 -3.04 7.68
C PRO A 537 3.04 -1.88 7.92
N ALA A 538 1.74 -2.19 7.86
CA ALA A 538 0.67 -1.24 8.14
C ALA A 538 0.07 -1.45 9.55
N PHE A 539 -0.46 -0.40 10.16
CA PHE A 539 -1.17 -0.46 11.43
C PHE A 539 -2.65 -0.09 11.29
N LEU A 540 -3.52 -0.96 11.79
CA LEU A 540 -4.96 -0.78 11.84
C LEU A 540 -5.46 -0.99 13.27
N VAL A 541 -6.63 -0.45 13.57
CA VAL A 541 -7.32 -0.70 14.82
C VAL A 541 -8.40 -1.75 14.60
N ALA A 542 -8.18 -2.94 15.16
CA ALA A 542 -9.05 -4.10 14.98
C ALA A 542 -10.38 -3.98 15.74
N THR A 543 -10.34 -3.46 16.98
CA THR A 543 -11.54 -3.30 17.81
C THR A 543 -12.08 -1.88 17.77
N ARG A 544 -13.41 -1.74 17.69
CA ARG A 544 -14.10 -0.45 17.61
C ARG A 544 -15.13 -0.30 18.72
N PRO A 545 -15.40 0.94 19.18
CA PRO A 545 -16.55 1.19 20.05
C PRO A 545 -17.87 0.91 19.31
N ALA A 546 -18.97 0.75 20.05
CA ALA A 546 -20.28 0.38 19.50
C ALA A 546 -20.76 1.28 18.34
N ASN A 547 -20.49 2.59 18.39
CA ASN A 547 -20.87 3.55 17.36
C ASN A 547 -19.97 3.53 16.11
N GLN A 548 -18.92 2.71 16.09
CA GLN A 548 -17.96 2.59 14.99
C GLN A 548 -17.76 1.13 14.56
N LEU A 549 -18.69 0.23 14.87
CA LEU A 549 -18.57 -1.19 14.48
C LEU A 549 -18.42 -1.38 12.97
N HIS A 550 -18.99 -0.47 12.16
CA HIS A 550 -18.78 -0.46 10.71
C HIS A 550 -17.31 -0.26 10.29
N LEU A 551 -16.41 0.14 11.19
CA LEU A 551 -14.95 0.25 10.95
C LEU A 551 -14.15 -0.89 11.62
N ARG A 552 -14.83 -1.88 12.21
CA ARG A 552 -14.19 -3.06 12.80
C ARG A 552 -13.64 -3.92 11.67
N LEU A 553 -12.48 -4.53 11.90
CA LEU A 553 -11.93 -5.54 10.99
C LEU A 553 -12.75 -6.82 11.12
N GLU A 554 -13.43 -7.19 10.06
CA GLU A 554 -14.37 -8.30 9.99
C GLU A 554 -13.94 -9.36 8.96
N GLN A 555 -13.07 -8.98 8.03
CA GLN A 555 -12.58 -9.84 6.95
C GLN A 555 -11.05 -9.80 6.84
N PRO A 556 -10.44 -10.81 6.21
CA PRO A 556 -9.03 -10.75 5.85
C PRO A 556 -8.72 -9.53 4.99
N HIS A 557 -7.46 -9.08 4.99
CA HIS A 557 -7.05 -7.97 4.13
C HIS A 557 -6.83 -8.46 2.69
N ALA A 558 -7.85 -9.05 2.06
CA ALA A 558 -7.75 -9.80 0.81
C ALA A 558 -7.03 -9.05 -0.31
N LEU A 559 -7.22 -7.73 -0.42
CA LEU A 559 -6.51 -6.93 -1.41
C LEU A 559 -5.00 -6.82 -1.15
N ALA A 560 -4.57 -6.69 0.11
CA ALA A 560 -3.15 -6.65 0.46
C ALA A 560 -2.51 -8.03 0.27
N ASP A 561 -3.21 -9.08 0.70
CA ASP A 561 -2.84 -10.49 0.50
C ASP A 561 -2.58 -10.79 -0.97
N TYR A 562 -3.48 -10.30 -1.83
CA TYR A 562 -3.44 -10.51 -3.27
C TYR A 562 -2.35 -9.70 -3.99
N LEU A 563 -2.17 -8.43 -3.62
CA LEU A 563 -1.20 -7.54 -4.27
C LEU A 563 0.23 -7.75 -3.76
N ILE A 564 0.38 -8.00 -2.46
CA ILE A 564 1.67 -7.99 -1.77
C ILE A 564 1.77 -9.20 -0.82
N PRO A 565 1.85 -10.44 -1.34
CA PRO A 565 1.98 -11.64 -0.51
C PRO A 565 3.12 -11.51 0.50
N GLY A 566 2.87 -11.97 1.73
CA GLY A 566 3.84 -11.86 2.83
C GLY A 566 3.86 -10.50 3.54
N HIS A 567 2.88 -9.63 3.29
CA HIS A 567 2.75 -8.38 4.03
C HIS A 567 2.43 -8.59 5.53
N GLU A 568 2.50 -7.49 6.29
CA GLU A 568 2.16 -7.46 7.71
C GLU A 568 1.19 -6.31 7.94
N THR A 569 -0.02 -6.62 8.41
CA THR A 569 -0.93 -5.59 8.91
C THR A 569 -1.21 -5.86 10.38
N TRP A 570 -0.86 -4.92 11.24
CA TRP A 570 -1.07 -5.03 12.68
C TRP A 570 -2.50 -4.61 13.03
N GLY A 571 -3.19 -5.45 13.79
CA GLY A 571 -4.55 -5.18 14.27
C GLY A 571 -4.56 -4.87 15.76
N LEU A 572 -4.66 -3.58 16.13
CA LEU A 572 -4.71 -3.17 17.53
C LEU A 572 -6.02 -3.61 18.21
N ILE A 573 -5.87 -4.40 19.26
CA ILE A 573 -6.96 -4.83 20.15
C ILE A 573 -6.89 -3.99 21.43
N ARG A 574 -7.97 -3.26 21.71
CA ARG A 574 -8.11 -2.40 22.88
C ARG A 574 -9.24 -2.85 23.80
N ARG A 575 -8.93 -3.00 25.10
CA ARG A 575 -9.91 -3.42 26.13
C ARG A 575 -11.04 -2.41 26.28
N ASP A 576 -10.75 -1.11 26.29
CA ASP A 576 -11.77 -0.06 26.41
C ASP A 576 -12.75 -0.05 25.22
N ARG A 577 -12.26 -0.36 24.01
CA ARG A 577 -13.11 -0.50 22.82
C ARG A 577 -13.96 -1.76 22.88
N LEU A 578 -13.39 -2.89 23.34
CA LEU A 578 -14.14 -4.11 23.61
C LEU A 578 -15.20 -3.88 24.69
N THR A 579 -14.88 -3.19 25.78
CA THR A 579 -15.83 -2.81 26.82
C THR A 579 -17.00 -2.03 26.24
N SER A 580 -16.72 -1.03 25.40
CA SER A 580 -17.75 -0.25 24.73
C SER A 580 -18.60 -1.09 23.77
N ALA A 581 -18.01 -2.03 23.04
CA ALA A 581 -18.73 -2.91 22.12
C ALA A 581 -19.61 -3.95 22.85
N LEU A 582 -19.12 -4.50 23.96
CA LEU A 582 -19.82 -5.53 24.75
C LEU A 582 -20.80 -4.95 25.77
N GLY A 583 -20.71 -3.66 26.08
CA GLY A 583 -21.48 -3.03 27.16
C GLY A 583 -21.07 -3.47 28.57
N LYS A 584 -19.96 -4.23 28.71
CA LYS A 584 -19.39 -4.71 29.97
C LYS A 584 -17.86 -4.87 29.84
N PRO A 585 -17.09 -4.83 30.94
CA PRO A 585 -15.68 -5.20 30.89
C PRO A 585 -15.50 -6.61 30.29
N PRO A 586 -14.63 -6.80 29.28
CA PRO A 586 -14.42 -8.11 28.69
C PRO A 586 -13.74 -9.04 29.70
N THR A 587 -14.14 -10.32 29.70
CA THR A 587 -13.40 -11.39 30.38
C THR A 587 -12.12 -11.71 29.62
N ASP A 588 -11.17 -12.40 30.26
CA ASP A 588 -9.91 -12.75 29.59
C ASP A 588 -10.15 -13.73 28.42
N ALA A 589 -11.13 -14.63 28.55
CA ALA A 589 -11.58 -15.49 27.45
C ALA A 589 -12.14 -14.70 26.26
N GLU A 590 -12.89 -13.62 26.50
CA GLU A 590 -13.39 -12.74 25.43
C GLU A 590 -12.25 -11.98 24.73
N VAL A 591 -11.22 -11.57 25.49
CA VAL A 591 -10.00 -10.97 24.91
C VAL A 591 -9.25 -12.00 24.06
N GLN A 592 -8.99 -13.20 24.58
CA GLN A 592 -8.31 -14.26 23.83
C GLN A 592 -9.07 -14.65 22.56
N ALA A 593 -10.40 -14.74 22.62
CA ALA A 593 -11.23 -15.01 21.45
C ALA A 593 -11.08 -13.91 20.39
N GLU A 594 -10.99 -12.64 20.80
CA GLU A 594 -10.74 -11.55 19.86
C GLU A 594 -9.32 -11.59 19.27
N VAL A 595 -8.31 -11.94 20.07
CA VAL A 595 -6.93 -12.14 19.57
C VAL A 595 -6.89 -13.25 18.52
N ALA A 596 -7.48 -14.41 18.81
CA ALA A 596 -7.56 -15.53 17.88
C ALA A 596 -8.34 -15.15 16.61
N ARG A 597 -9.44 -14.40 16.75
CA ARG A 597 -10.21 -13.91 15.59
C ARG A 597 -9.37 -13.00 14.71
N VAL A 598 -8.68 -12.00 15.28
CA VAL A 598 -7.83 -11.07 14.53
C VAL A 598 -6.67 -11.79 13.85
N ALA A 599 -6.04 -12.74 14.54
CA ALA A 599 -5.00 -13.61 13.99
C ALA A 599 -5.53 -14.46 12.82
N GLY A 600 -6.70 -15.07 12.96
CA GLY A 600 -7.35 -15.88 11.93
C GLY A 600 -7.77 -15.08 10.69
N LEU A 601 -7.94 -13.76 10.81
CA LEU A 601 -8.11 -12.85 9.68
C LEU A 601 -6.79 -12.41 9.03
N GLY A 602 -5.65 -12.95 9.46
CA GLY A 602 -4.32 -12.66 8.88
C GLY A 602 -3.64 -11.40 9.40
N TYR A 603 -4.24 -10.69 10.36
CA TYR A 603 -3.64 -9.52 10.99
C TYR A 603 -2.76 -9.93 12.17
N ILE A 604 -1.60 -9.27 12.35
CA ILE A 604 -0.76 -9.44 13.53
C ILE A 604 -1.51 -8.87 14.75
N PRO A 605 -1.91 -9.69 15.75
CA PRO A 605 -2.63 -9.17 16.90
C PRO A 605 -1.71 -8.26 17.72
N CYS A 606 -2.07 -6.99 17.82
CA CYS A 606 -1.35 -6.01 18.64
C CYS A 606 -2.17 -5.74 19.89
N VAL A 607 -1.81 -6.36 21.01
CA VAL A 607 -2.69 -6.42 22.18
C VAL A 607 -2.38 -5.28 23.16
N GLY A 608 -3.29 -4.31 23.23
CA GLY A 608 -3.05 -2.96 23.74
C GLY A 608 -3.21 -2.66 25.23
N LEU A 609 -3.10 -1.36 25.47
CA LEU A 609 -2.61 -0.56 26.61
C LEU A 609 -3.20 -0.74 28.02
N ALA A 610 -4.05 -1.72 28.26
CA ALA A 610 -4.69 -1.95 29.57
C ALA A 610 -4.97 -3.44 29.85
N MET A 611 -4.35 -4.34 29.09
CA MET A 611 -4.53 -5.78 29.26
C MET A 611 -3.30 -6.37 29.94
N GLU A 612 -3.40 -6.61 31.24
CA GLU A 612 -2.59 -7.61 31.89
C GLU A 612 -3.18 -8.96 31.45
N PHE A 613 -2.54 -9.61 30.48
CA PHE A 613 -2.75 -11.05 30.37
C PHE A 613 -2.23 -11.67 31.66
N GLY A 614 -2.92 -12.69 32.16
CA GLY A 614 -2.30 -13.58 33.13
C GLY A 614 -0.95 -14.07 32.60
N ASP A 615 0.03 -14.15 33.48
CA ASP A 615 1.38 -14.58 33.16
C ASP A 615 1.35 -15.90 32.35
N GLY A 616 1.88 -15.92 31.12
CA GLY A 616 2.18 -17.15 30.37
C GLY A 616 1.40 -17.44 29.06
N GLU A 617 0.35 -16.71 28.71
CA GLU A 617 -0.50 -17.07 27.53
C GLU A 617 -0.16 -16.33 26.24
N GLY A 618 0.77 -15.37 26.28
CA GLY A 618 1.05 -14.47 25.17
C GLY A 618 1.92 -15.03 24.04
N GLY A 619 2.65 -16.10 24.32
CA GLY A 619 3.54 -16.78 23.38
C GLY A 619 2.88 -17.93 22.61
N ASP A 620 1.56 -18.09 22.72
CA ASP A 620 0.86 -19.22 22.13
C ASP A 620 0.80 -19.10 20.60
N ASP A 621 1.28 -20.12 19.89
CA ASP A 621 1.29 -20.23 18.43
C ASP A 621 -0.12 -20.04 17.84
N ARG A 622 -1.19 -20.31 18.61
CA ARG A 622 -2.58 -20.08 18.17
C ARG A 622 -2.91 -18.61 17.88
N PHE A 623 -2.06 -17.69 18.29
CA PHE A 623 -2.19 -16.25 18.03
C PHE A 623 -1.28 -15.76 16.92
N MET A 624 -0.58 -16.66 16.23
CA MET A 624 0.12 -16.30 14.99
C MET A 624 -0.90 -15.91 13.92
N ALA A 625 -0.65 -14.78 13.27
CA ALA A 625 -1.47 -14.33 12.17
C ALA A 625 -1.43 -15.34 11.02
N ALA A 626 -2.60 -15.77 10.55
CA ALA A 626 -2.74 -16.66 9.42
C ALA A 626 -2.14 -16.03 8.14
N GLU A 627 -1.70 -16.88 7.22
CA GLU A 627 -1.31 -16.45 5.88
C GLU A 627 -2.56 -16.47 5.00
N THR A 628 -3.37 -15.41 5.11
CA THR A 628 -4.69 -15.34 4.45
C THR A 628 -4.61 -15.14 2.94
N TRP A 629 -3.42 -15.01 2.35
CA TRP A 629 -3.22 -15.02 0.89
C TRP A 629 -3.21 -16.42 0.27
N HIS A 630 -3.31 -17.48 1.07
CA HIS A 630 -3.51 -18.86 0.61
C HIS A 630 -5.00 -19.25 0.69
N LEU A 631 -5.90 -18.50 0.04
CA LEU A 631 -7.36 -18.69 0.16
C LEU A 631 -7.91 -19.96 -0.50
N ASP A 632 -7.06 -20.96 -0.72
CA ASP A 632 -7.24 -21.97 -1.73
C ASP A 632 -7.06 -23.41 -1.26
N ASP A 633 -6.86 -23.59 0.06
CA ASP A 633 -6.99 -24.86 0.77
C ASP A 633 -8.25 -24.83 1.65
#